data_AF-A0A7Y6ZCT0-F1
#
_entry.id   AF-A0A7Y6ZCT0-F1
#
_cell.length_a   1.000
_cell.length_b   1.000
_cell.length_c   1.000
_cell.angle_alpha   90.00
_cell.angle_beta   90.00
_cell.angle_gamma   90.00
#
_symmetry.space_group_name_H-M   'P 1'
#
loop_
_entity.id
_entity.type
_entity.pdbx_description
1 polymer ?
#
loop_
_entity_poly.entity_id
_entity_poly.type
_entity_poly.pdbx_seq_one_letter_code
_entity_poly.pdbx_strand_id
1 'polypeptide(L)'
;MRFATRVSMGVSVCFGAVLIGAASPALSDTSVYTGFLETHGCTYGPKLDAEVRAAGLTPEGLASHARTAVQAGTAELNGDWVVFDASVCTIKLPEIISPYEITDDVLSPYIKRVSDPAYEAGCYLTEWQQAFEATGLDADAAFAEGLRFLAAEITAGRMSFYSDDPLRTPVGFQTIVPEACDQGARAEAIQASFGDLAQLFDTYVRMSYAANTCGEDRNGDMAFAETVKDRTDNAWLFIDAMMLTLAAGWHEGMTAQDKGMPRPPLCHMAP
;
A
#
# COMPACT_ATOMS: atom_id res chain seq x y z
N MET A 1 -76.91 3.38 66.73
CA MET A 1 -75.93 2.34 67.06
C MET A 1 -75.95 1.28 65.96
N ARG A 2 -74.75 0.87 65.47
CA ARG A 2 -74.45 -0.30 64.59
C ARG A 2 -74.99 -0.26 63.15
N PHE A 3 -74.40 -0.91 62.14
CA PHE A 3 -73.03 -1.21 61.66
C PHE A 3 -73.23 -1.97 60.32
N ALA A 4 -72.35 -1.77 59.32
CA ALA A 4 -72.00 -2.66 58.18
C ALA A 4 -73.12 -3.08 57.19
N THR A 5 -72.90 -3.39 55.90
CA THR A 5 -71.76 -3.95 55.15
C THR A 5 -72.04 -3.72 53.65
N ARG A 6 -71.05 -3.41 52.80
CA ARG A 6 -71.11 -3.72 51.35
C ARG A 6 -69.72 -4.03 50.77
N VAL A 7 -69.78 -4.94 49.80
CA VAL A 7 -68.77 -5.81 49.22
C VAL A 7 -67.83 -5.07 48.26
N SER A 8 -66.58 -5.55 48.23
CA SER A 8 -65.50 -5.20 47.29
C SER A 8 -65.59 -6.02 46.00
N MET A 9 -65.36 -5.39 44.85
CA MET A 9 -64.95 -6.04 43.60
C MET A 9 -63.87 -5.17 42.95
N GLY A 10 -62.64 -5.65 42.97
CA GLY A 10 -61.50 -5.05 42.26
C GLY A 10 -61.41 -5.59 40.84
N VAL A 11 -61.23 -4.69 39.88
CA VAL A 11 -60.89 -5.02 38.48
C VAL A 11 -59.40 -4.76 38.30
N SER A 12 -58.68 -5.80 37.89
CA SER A 12 -57.24 -5.80 37.60
C SER A 12 -57.03 -5.36 36.15
N VAL A 13 -56.18 -4.35 35.92
CA VAL A 13 -55.76 -3.94 34.57
C VAL A 13 -54.24 -4.08 34.48
N CYS A 14 -53.79 -5.02 33.64
CA CYS A 14 -52.38 -5.23 33.30
C CYS A 14 -51.89 -4.11 32.37
N PHE A 15 -50.90 -3.34 32.80
CA PHE A 15 -50.07 -2.52 31.91
C PHE A 15 -48.91 -3.36 31.40
N GLY A 16 -48.96 -3.75 30.12
CA GLY A 16 -47.82 -4.34 29.42
C GLY A 16 -46.80 -3.26 29.10
N ALA A 17 -45.64 -3.31 29.75
CA ALA A 17 -44.49 -2.49 29.38
C ALA A 17 -43.82 -3.10 28.14
N VAL A 18 -43.93 -2.42 27.00
CA VAL A 18 -43.11 -2.71 25.81
C VAL A 18 -41.69 -2.22 26.12
N LEU A 19 -40.78 -3.14 26.45
CA LEU A 19 -39.35 -2.88 26.50
C LEU A 19 -38.87 -2.72 25.05
N ILE A 20 -38.81 -1.47 24.58
CA ILE A 20 -38.00 -1.12 23.40
C ILE A 20 -36.55 -1.26 23.86
N GLY A 21 -35.97 -2.44 23.64
CA GLY A 21 -34.54 -2.63 23.75
C GLY A 21 -33.87 -1.69 22.75
N ALA A 22 -33.28 -0.61 23.25
CA ALA A 22 -32.29 0.14 22.50
C ALA A 22 -31.14 -0.83 22.26
N ALA A 23 -31.09 -1.44 21.07
CA ALA A 23 -29.86 -2.02 20.58
C ALA A 23 -28.88 -0.85 20.50
N SER A 24 -27.97 -0.76 21.47
CA SER A 24 -26.78 0.08 21.32
C SER A 24 -26.18 -0.32 19.97
N PRO A 25 -25.94 0.61 19.04
CA PRO A 25 -25.17 0.27 17.85
C PRO A 25 -23.88 -0.32 18.40
N ALA A 26 -23.59 -1.58 18.05
CA ALA A 26 -22.26 -2.10 18.24
C ALA A 26 -21.34 -1.07 17.60
N LEU A 27 -20.49 -0.43 18.42
CA LEU A 27 -19.33 0.29 17.91
C LEU A 27 -18.59 -0.76 17.09
N SER A 28 -18.85 -0.80 15.79
CA SER A 28 -18.09 -1.62 14.87
C SER A 28 -16.65 -1.23 15.13
N ASP A 29 -15.82 -2.20 15.48
CA ASP A 29 -14.42 -1.94 15.75
C ASP A 29 -13.79 -1.31 14.50
N THR A 30 -13.70 0.02 14.50
CA THR A 30 -13.26 0.77 13.32
C THR A 30 -11.78 0.54 13.04
N SER A 31 -11.04 0.00 14.02
CA SER A 31 -9.63 -0.35 13.86
C SER A 31 -9.40 -1.41 12.78
N VAL A 32 -10.39 -2.28 12.50
CA VAL A 32 -10.27 -3.27 11.42
C VAL A 32 -10.22 -2.61 10.05
N TYR A 33 -10.99 -1.53 9.87
CA TYR A 33 -11.01 -0.77 8.61
C TYR A 33 -9.77 0.09 8.49
N THR A 34 -9.31 0.70 9.60
CA THR A 34 -8.03 1.41 9.61
C THR A 34 -6.88 0.46 9.24
N GLY A 35 -6.77 -0.70 9.88
CA GLY A 35 -5.73 -1.70 9.58
C GLY A 35 -5.75 -2.18 8.12
N PHE A 36 -6.94 -2.36 7.54
CA PHE A 36 -7.09 -2.62 6.10
C PHE A 36 -6.57 -1.45 5.26
N LEU A 37 -6.95 -0.22 5.59
CA LEU A 37 -6.57 0.98 4.85
C LEU A 37 -5.06 1.26 4.91
N GLU A 38 -4.35 0.89 5.98
CA GLU A 38 -2.91 1.13 6.13
C GLU A 38 -2.10 0.52 4.97
N THR A 39 -2.48 -0.65 4.44
CA THR A 39 -1.80 -1.29 3.29
C THR A 39 -2.39 -0.87 1.93
N HIS A 40 -3.49 -0.10 1.93
CA HIS A 40 -4.18 0.43 0.75
C HIS A 40 -4.01 1.94 0.60
N GLY A 41 -2.90 2.46 1.13
CA GLY A 41 -2.52 3.86 0.98
C GLY A 41 -3.35 4.83 1.82
N CYS A 42 -4.04 4.34 2.86
CA CYS A 42 -4.95 5.13 3.66
C CYS A 42 -6.00 5.86 2.80
N THR A 43 -6.52 5.17 1.78
CA THR A 43 -7.55 5.70 0.87
C THR A 43 -8.71 4.76 0.68
N TYR A 44 -9.90 5.34 0.52
CA TYR A 44 -11.11 4.64 0.12
C TYR A 44 -11.61 5.25 -1.20
N GLY A 45 -11.99 4.42 -2.18
CA GLY A 45 -12.49 4.90 -3.46
C GLY A 45 -12.99 3.78 -4.35
N PRO A 46 -13.23 4.06 -5.64
CA PRO A 46 -13.73 3.08 -6.58
C PRO A 46 -12.78 1.88 -6.66
N LYS A 47 -13.35 0.67 -6.73
CA LYS A 47 -12.65 -0.64 -6.91
C LYS A 47 -12.15 -1.34 -5.64
N LEU A 48 -12.13 -0.72 -4.46
CA LEU A 48 -11.76 -1.44 -3.21
C LEU A 48 -12.78 -2.48 -2.76
N ASP A 49 -14.00 -2.42 -3.28
CA ASP A 49 -15.12 -3.28 -2.91
C ASP A 49 -14.82 -4.79 -2.95
N ALA A 50 -14.04 -5.25 -3.93
CA ALA A 50 -13.65 -6.66 -4.06
C ALA A 50 -12.59 -7.04 -3.01
N GLU A 51 -11.59 -6.18 -2.82
CA GLU A 51 -10.50 -6.37 -1.86
C GLU A 51 -11.01 -6.36 -0.42
N VAL A 52 -11.93 -5.45 -0.10
CA VAL A 52 -12.62 -5.39 1.21
C VAL A 52 -13.34 -6.70 1.50
N ARG A 53 -14.08 -7.24 0.54
CA ARG A 53 -14.77 -8.54 0.70
C ARG A 53 -13.78 -9.69 0.83
N ALA A 54 -12.68 -9.68 0.07
CA ALA A 54 -11.63 -10.69 0.16
C ALA A 54 -10.94 -10.68 1.54
N ALA A 55 -10.82 -9.51 2.17
CA ALA A 55 -10.34 -9.35 3.54
C ALA A 55 -11.37 -9.73 4.63
N GLY A 56 -12.56 -10.23 4.25
CA GLY A 56 -13.63 -10.58 5.18
C GLY A 56 -14.36 -9.37 5.79
N LEU A 57 -14.19 -8.19 5.21
CA LEU A 57 -14.82 -6.94 5.63
C LEU A 57 -16.04 -6.61 4.76
N THR A 58 -16.86 -5.65 5.22
CA THR A 58 -18.03 -5.18 4.49
C THR A 58 -17.76 -3.82 3.83
N PRO A 59 -18.07 -3.66 2.53
CA PRO A 59 -17.97 -2.36 1.85
C PRO A 59 -18.82 -1.27 2.53
N GLU A 60 -20.00 -1.62 3.03
CA GLU A 60 -20.89 -0.66 3.71
C GLU A 60 -20.26 -0.14 5.01
N GLY A 61 -19.55 -1.01 5.74
CA GLY A 61 -18.86 -0.63 6.95
C GLY A 61 -17.63 0.24 6.68
N LEU A 62 -16.84 -0.08 5.63
CA LEU A 62 -15.74 0.79 5.21
C LEU A 62 -16.24 2.17 4.76
N ALA A 63 -17.31 2.20 3.95
CA ALA A 63 -17.94 3.44 3.53
C ALA A 63 -18.47 4.26 4.73
N SER A 64 -18.99 3.59 5.76
CA SER A 64 -19.41 4.25 7.00
C SER A 64 -18.22 4.83 7.77
N HIS A 65 -17.12 4.08 7.89
CA HIS A 65 -15.89 4.55 8.51
C HIS A 65 -15.34 5.80 7.79
N ALA A 66 -15.27 5.76 6.45
CA ALA A 66 -14.84 6.90 5.63
C ALA A 66 -15.72 8.14 5.82
N ARG A 67 -17.06 7.99 5.82
CA ARG A 67 -17.98 9.11 6.08
C ARG A 67 -17.78 9.73 7.46
N THR A 68 -17.59 8.91 8.50
CA THR A 68 -17.33 9.40 9.86
C THR A 68 -16.00 10.15 9.93
N ALA A 69 -14.94 9.66 9.28
CA ALA A 69 -13.65 10.35 9.24
C ALA A 69 -13.74 11.72 8.54
N VAL A 70 -14.47 11.81 7.42
CA VAL A 70 -14.72 13.09 6.73
C VAL A 70 -15.50 14.06 7.63
N GLN A 71 -16.56 13.59 8.31
CA GLN A 71 -17.33 14.42 9.24
C GLN A 71 -16.52 14.90 10.44
N ALA A 72 -15.54 14.11 10.88
CA ALA A 72 -14.63 14.45 11.97
C ALA A 72 -13.47 15.36 11.53
N GLY A 73 -13.30 15.61 10.23
CA GLY A 73 -12.17 16.38 9.69
C GLY A 73 -10.84 15.64 9.72
N THR A 74 -10.84 14.31 9.85
CA THR A 74 -9.64 13.45 9.85
C THR A 74 -9.44 12.71 8.53
N ALA A 75 -10.27 13.02 7.53
CA ALA A 75 -10.13 12.59 6.16
C ALA A 75 -10.75 13.65 5.24
N GLU A 76 -10.34 13.68 3.98
CA GLU A 76 -10.87 14.61 2.99
C GLU A 76 -11.43 13.90 1.76
N LEU A 77 -12.40 14.54 1.12
CA LEU A 77 -12.92 14.11 -0.17
C LEU A 77 -12.01 14.66 -1.26
N ASN A 78 -11.56 13.80 -2.16
CA ASN A 78 -10.70 14.13 -3.27
C ASN A 78 -11.22 13.45 -4.56
N GLY A 79 -12.13 14.13 -5.26
CA GLY A 79 -12.92 13.53 -6.33
C GLY A 79 -13.77 12.36 -5.81
N ASP A 80 -13.64 11.19 -6.44
CA ASP A 80 -14.32 9.96 -6.01
C ASP A 80 -13.61 9.22 -4.85
N TRP A 81 -12.52 9.78 -4.34
CA TRP A 81 -11.70 9.19 -3.29
C TRP A 81 -11.90 9.89 -1.94
N VAL A 82 -11.67 9.15 -0.87
CA VAL A 82 -11.49 9.64 0.49
C VAL A 82 -10.05 9.36 0.89
N VAL A 83 -9.33 10.40 1.32
CA VAL A 83 -7.92 10.32 1.74
C VAL A 83 -7.84 10.58 3.24
N PHE A 84 -7.26 9.65 3.99
CA PHE A 84 -7.17 9.74 5.45
C PHE A 84 -5.89 10.44 5.91
N ASP A 85 -6.02 11.30 6.92
CA ASP A 85 -4.90 12.02 7.51
C ASP A 85 -3.95 11.09 8.29
N ALA A 86 -2.70 11.52 8.43
CA ALA A 86 -1.67 10.80 9.19
C ALA A 86 -2.03 10.61 10.67
N SER A 87 -2.88 11.48 11.23
CA SER A 87 -3.36 11.37 12.62
C SER A 87 -4.27 10.16 12.87
N VAL A 88 -4.85 9.56 11.83
CA VAL A 88 -5.78 8.43 11.97
C VAL A 88 -5.39 7.19 11.17
N CYS A 89 -4.49 7.30 10.19
CA CYS A 89 -4.03 6.16 9.40
C CYS A 89 -2.57 6.36 8.98
N THR A 90 -1.69 5.40 9.28
CA THR A 90 -0.29 5.42 8.85
C THR A 90 -0.11 4.44 7.69
N ILE A 91 0.39 4.91 6.54
CA ILE A 91 0.54 4.06 5.36
C ILE A 91 1.70 3.08 5.58
N LYS A 92 1.40 1.80 5.46
CA LYS A 92 2.37 0.70 5.55
C LYS A 92 2.73 0.22 4.14
N LEU A 93 3.80 -0.57 4.06
CA LEU A 93 4.12 -1.26 2.82
C LEU A 93 2.92 -2.12 2.37
N PRO A 94 2.57 -2.12 1.07
CA PRO A 94 1.49 -2.94 0.55
C PRO A 94 1.83 -4.43 0.70
N GLU A 95 0.81 -5.25 0.91
CA GLU A 95 0.95 -6.70 0.93
C GLU A 95 0.97 -7.22 -0.51
N ILE A 96 2.17 -7.50 -1.02
CA ILE A 96 2.39 -7.96 -2.40
C ILE A 96 3.08 -9.30 -2.35
N ILE A 97 2.41 -10.31 -2.93
CA ILE A 97 2.91 -11.68 -2.99
C ILE A 97 3.17 -12.02 -4.46
N SER A 98 4.30 -12.67 -4.73
CA SER A 98 4.64 -13.26 -6.03
C SER A 98 4.67 -14.79 -5.91
N PRO A 99 4.19 -15.56 -6.90
CA PRO A 99 4.35 -17.01 -6.96
C PRO A 99 5.73 -17.40 -7.49
N TYR A 100 6.51 -16.44 -7.98
CA TYR A 100 7.86 -16.63 -8.48
C TYR A 100 8.88 -16.28 -7.40
N GLU A 101 9.96 -17.04 -7.36
CA GLU A 101 11.14 -16.78 -6.55
C GLU A 101 12.32 -16.37 -7.44
N ILE A 102 13.22 -15.53 -6.93
CA ILE A 102 14.41 -15.08 -7.70
C ILE A 102 15.30 -16.24 -8.20
N THR A 103 15.21 -17.41 -7.57
CA THR A 103 15.93 -18.63 -7.95
C THR A 103 15.24 -19.46 -9.03
N ASP A 104 14.06 -19.06 -9.49
CA ASP A 104 13.34 -19.80 -10.52
C ASP A 104 14.10 -19.80 -11.86
N ASP A 105 13.96 -20.88 -12.61
CA ASP A 105 14.61 -21.08 -13.92
C ASP A 105 14.26 -19.98 -14.92
N VAL A 106 13.07 -19.38 -14.80
CA VAL A 106 12.63 -18.27 -15.66
C VAL A 106 13.44 -17.00 -15.43
N LEU A 107 13.90 -16.75 -14.20
CA LEU A 107 14.63 -15.52 -13.82
C LEU A 107 16.14 -15.68 -13.92
N SER A 108 16.65 -16.89 -13.71
CA SER A 108 18.09 -17.19 -13.70
C SER A 108 18.88 -16.64 -14.90
N PRO A 109 18.39 -16.72 -16.17
CA PRO A 109 19.10 -16.14 -17.33
C PRO A 109 19.22 -14.61 -17.31
N TYR A 110 18.37 -13.94 -16.54
CA TYR A 110 18.25 -12.48 -16.47
C TYR A 110 18.97 -11.88 -15.25
N ILE A 111 19.53 -12.72 -14.39
CA ILE A 111 20.38 -12.31 -13.27
C ILE A 111 21.82 -12.26 -13.75
N LYS A 112 22.35 -11.04 -13.86
CA LYS A 112 23.68 -10.78 -14.40
C LYS A 112 24.64 -10.40 -13.28
N ARG A 113 25.77 -11.10 -13.20
CA ARG A 113 26.89 -10.68 -12.35
C ARG A 113 27.60 -9.51 -13.00
N VAL A 114 27.66 -8.39 -12.29
CA VAL A 114 28.37 -7.18 -12.70
C VAL A 114 29.62 -7.04 -11.85
N SER A 115 30.75 -6.81 -12.53
CA SER A 115 32.08 -6.62 -11.94
C SER A 115 32.84 -5.45 -12.58
N ASP A 116 32.17 -4.70 -13.46
CA ASP A 116 32.73 -3.52 -14.10
C ASP A 116 32.90 -2.41 -13.05
N PRO A 117 34.11 -1.82 -12.90
CA PRO A 117 34.36 -0.73 -11.95
C PRO A 117 33.49 0.53 -12.14
N ALA A 118 32.84 0.69 -13.30
CA ALA A 118 31.88 1.77 -13.53
C ALA A 118 30.58 1.59 -12.71
N TYR A 119 30.30 0.39 -12.23
CA TYR A 119 29.11 0.02 -11.48
C TYR A 119 29.48 -0.63 -10.15
N GLU A 120 28.51 -0.69 -9.23
CA GLU A 120 28.68 -1.49 -8.02
C GLU A 120 28.75 -2.98 -8.39
N ALA A 121 29.67 -3.71 -7.76
CA ALA A 121 29.79 -5.15 -8.00
C ALA A 121 28.66 -5.90 -7.30
N GLY A 122 28.03 -6.84 -8.02
CA GLY A 122 26.89 -7.57 -7.49
C GLY A 122 26.16 -8.39 -8.55
N CYS A 123 24.99 -8.89 -8.18
CA CYS A 123 24.12 -9.65 -9.07
C CYS A 123 22.82 -8.89 -9.25
N TYR A 124 22.47 -8.61 -10.50
CA TYR A 124 21.41 -7.68 -10.85
C TYR A 124 20.38 -8.33 -11.76
N LEU A 125 19.11 -8.07 -11.46
CA LEU A 125 18.02 -8.29 -12.39
C LEU A 125 17.83 -7.01 -13.23
N THR A 126 18.20 -7.07 -14.50
CA THR A 126 18.19 -5.89 -15.39
C THR A 126 17.06 -5.90 -16.42
N GLU A 127 16.51 -7.08 -16.73
CA GLU A 127 15.58 -7.32 -17.83
C GLU A 127 14.34 -8.09 -17.35
N TRP A 128 13.82 -7.71 -16.18
CA TRP A 128 12.72 -8.40 -15.51
C TRP A 128 11.47 -8.56 -16.39
N GLN A 129 11.08 -7.55 -17.17
CA GLN A 129 9.93 -7.67 -18.07
C GLN A 129 10.14 -8.77 -19.11
N GLN A 130 11.34 -8.86 -19.69
CA GLN A 130 11.67 -9.88 -20.69
C GLN A 130 11.67 -11.28 -20.10
N ALA A 131 12.02 -11.42 -18.81
CA ALA A 131 11.92 -12.69 -18.10
C ALA A 131 10.48 -13.22 -18.07
N PHE A 132 9.51 -12.35 -17.83
CA PHE A 132 8.09 -12.74 -17.82
C PHE A 132 7.47 -12.83 -19.22
N GLU A 133 7.95 -12.06 -20.20
CA GLU A 133 7.56 -12.26 -21.61
C GLU A 133 7.98 -13.67 -22.09
N ALA A 134 9.13 -14.17 -21.63
CA ALA A 134 9.62 -15.51 -21.95
C ALA A 134 8.72 -16.64 -21.43
N THR A 135 7.81 -16.37 -20.48
CA THR A 135 6.79 -17.35 -20.04
C THR A 135 5.56 -17.41 -20.94
N GLY A 136 5.54 -16.62 -22.03
CA GLY A 136 4.44 -16.55 -22.99
C GLY A 136 3.33 -15.56 -22.63
N LEU A 137 3.55 -14.72 -21.60
CA LEU A 137 2.67 -13.59 -21.32
C LEU A 137 2.81 -12.54 -22.43
N ASP A 138 1.73 -11.81 -22.73
CA ASP A 138 1.85 -10.59 -23.52
C ASP A 138 2.59 -9.50 -22.74
N ALA A 139 3.00 -8.43 -23.41
CA ALA A 139 3.84 -7.40 -22.81
C ALA A 139 3.20 -6.78 -21.56
N ASP A 140 1.90 -6.46 -21.59
CA ASP A 140 1.21 -5.83 -20.47
C ASP A 140 1.10 -6.77 -19.26
N ALA A 141 0.77 -8.04 -19.51
CA ALA A 141 0.71 -9.06 -18.47
C ALA A 141 2.11 -9.36 -17.89
N ALA A 142 3.14 -9.41 -18.73
CA ALA A 142 4.53 -9.61 -18.30
C ALA A 142 5.05 -8.43 -17.48
N PHE A 143 4.69 -7.20 -17.86
CA PHE A 143 5.02 -6.00 -17.10
C PHE A 143 4.35 -5.98 -15.72
N ALA A 144 3.05 -6.28 -15.67
CA ALA A 144 2.32 -6.37 -14.40
C ALA A 144 2.89 -7.47 -13.49
N GLU A 145 3.20 -8.64 -14.05
CA GLU A 145 3.79 -9.75 -13.31
C GLU A 145 5.21 -9.43 -12.82
N GLY A 146 6.02 -8.79 -13.67
CA GLY A 146 7.35 -8.35 -13.31
C GLY A 146 7.38 -7.28 -12.21
N LEU A 147 6.47 -6.32 -12.24
CA LEU A 147 6.30 -5.37 -11.15
C LEU A 147 5.90 -6.06 -9.84
N ARG A 148 4.97 -7.01 -9.91
CA ARG A 148 4.53 -7.78 -8.74
C ARG A 148 5.68 -8.60 -8.14
N PHE A 149 6.48 -9.24 -8.98
CA PHE A 149 7.69 -9.94 -8.57
C PHE A 149 8.69 -9.01 -7.89
N LEU A 150 9.09 -7.92 -8.56
CA LEU A 150 10.05 -6.96 -8.03
C LEU A 150 9.58 -6.40 -6.68
N ALA A 151 8.33 -5.99 -6.61
CA ALA A 151 7.76 -5.44 -5.38
C ALA A 151 7.74 -6.47 -4.24
N ALA A 152 7.45 -7.75 -4.52
CA ALA A 152 7.51 -8.81 -3.52
C ALA A 152 8.95 -9.05 -3.01
N GLU A 153 9.96 -8.99 -3.88
CA GLU A 153 11.36 -9.12 -3.47
C GLU A 153 11.86 -7.90 -2.66
N ILE A 154 11.40 -6.70 -3.02
CA ILE A 154 11.67 -5.45 -2.27
C ILE A 154 11.01 -5.52 -0.89
N THR A 155 9.73 -5.91 -0.78
CA THR A 155 9.04 -6.02 0.52
C THR A 155 9.58 -7.16 1.39
N ALA A 156 10.19 -8.17 0.78
CA ALA A 156 10.93 -9.20 1.51
C ALA A 156 12.34 -8.75 1.95
N GLY A 157 12.81 -7.57 1.52
CA GLY A 157 14.16 -7.07 1.80
C GLY A 157 15.26 -7.86 1.09
N ARG A 158 14.93 -8.60 0.03
CA ARG A 158 15.86 -9.47 -0.71
C ARG A 158 16.42 -8.82 -1.97
N MET A 159 15.89 -7.65 -2.33
CA MET A 159 16.27 -6.92 -3.54
C MET A 159 16.07 -5.42 -3.35
N SER A 160 16.91 -4.60 -3.99
CA SER A 160 16.77 -3.14 -4.01
C SER A 160 17.43 -2.53 -5.23
N PHE A 161 16.90 -1.41 -5.73
CA PHE A 161 17.62 -0.53 -6.64
C PHE A 161 18.57 0.36 -5.83
N TYR A 162 19.75 -0.19 -5.49
CA TYR A 162 20.63 0.37 -4.47
C TYR A 162 21.90 1.03 -5.04
N SER A 163 22.17 2.25 -4.58
CA SER A 163 23.49 2.88 -4.63
C SER A 163 23.60 3.92 -3.51
N ASP A 164 24.78 4.04 -2.90
CA ASP A 164 25.09 5.10 -1.93
C ASP A 164 25.56 6.41 -2.57
N ASP A 165 25.72 6.41 -3.90
CA ASP A 165 26.10 7.57 -4.68
C ASP A 165 24.92 8.00 -5.57
N PRO A 166 24.33 9.20 -5.35
CA PRO A 166 23.24 9.72 -6.17
C PRO A 166 23.65 9.98 -7.62
N LEU A 167 24.95 10.06 -7.92
CA LEU A 167 25.47 10.21 -9.28
C LEU A 167 25.74 8.87 -9.97
N ARG A 168 25.64 7.75 -9.24
CA ARG A 168 25.80 6.39 -9.76
C ARG A 168 24.45 5.70 -9.82
N THR A 169 23.84 5.69 -11.01
CA THR A 169 22.61 4.93 -11.27
C THR A 169 22.90 3.43 -11.25
N PRO A 170 22.21 2.64 -10.40
CA PRO A 170 22.28 1.18 -10.44
C PRO A 170 21.90 0.64 -11.83
N VAL A 171 22.55 -0.45 -12.24
CA VAL A 171 22.28 -1.11 -13.54
C VAL A 171 20.93 -1.83 -13.58
N GLY A 172 20.33 -2.05 -12.42
CA GLY A 172 19.11 -2.84 -12.22
C GLY A 172 18.88 -3.06 -10.73
N PHE A 173 17.98 -3.97 -10.41
CA PHE A 173 17.71 -4.33 -9.02
C PHE A 173 18.72 -5.37 -8.54
N GLN A 174 19.46 -5.05 -7.47
CA GLN A 174 20.46 -5.93 -6.91
C GLN A 174 19.81 -6.94 -5.98
N THR A 175 20.01 -8.24 -6.25
CA THR A 175 19.58 -9.31 -5.34
C THR A 175 20.65 -9.62 -4.30
N ILE A 176 20.22 -9.94 -3.08
CA ILE A 176 21.08 -10.44 -2.01
C ILE A 176 20.84 -11.92 -1.71
N VAL A 177 20.09 -12.64 -2.55
CA VAL A 177 19.82 -14.06 -2.37
C VAL A 177 21.02 -14.88 -2.85
N PRO A 178 21.76 -15.57 -1.96
CA PRO A 178 22.98 -16.31 -2.34
C PRO A 178 22.76 -17.37 -3.42
N GLU A 179 21.61 -18.06 -3.35
CA GLU A 179 21.26 -19.15 -4.26
C GLU A 179 21.03 -18.66 -5.69
N ALA A 180 20.62 -17.39 -5.85
CA ALA A 180 20.45 -16.79 -7.16
C ALA A 180 21.80 -16.43 -7.80
N CYS A 181 22.75 -15.95 -6.99
CA CYS A 181 24.10 -15.58 -7.39
C CYS A 181 24.92 -15.19 -6.13
N ASP A 182 26.23 -15.49 -6.08
CA ASP A 182 27.06 -15.12 -4.91
C ASP A 182 26.83 -13.66 -4.49
N GLN A 183 26.53 -13.45 -3.21
CA GLN A 183 26.22 -12.13 -2.67
C GLN A 183 27.36 -11.13 -2.95
N GLY A 184 26.98 -9.96 -3.48
CA GLY A 184 27.90 -8.82 -3.58
C GLY A 184 28.22 -8.22 -2.21
N ALA A 185 29.24 -7.38 -2.13
CA ALA A 185 29.73 -6.76 -0.89
C ALA A 185 28.72 -5.84 -0.16
N ARG A 186 27.54 -5.60 -0.75
CA ARG A 186 26.53 -4.64 -0.27
C ARG A 186 25.30 -5.29 0.37
N ALA A 187 25.31 -6.60 0.63
CA ALA A 187 24.14 -7.31 1.16
C ALA A 187 23.57 -6.70 2.45
N GLU A 188 24.45 -6.32 3.40
CA GLU A 188 24.04 -5.65 4.64
C GLU A 188 23.40 -4.27 4.40
N ALA A 189 23.94 -3.50 3.45
CA ALA A 189 23.43 -2.16 3.13
C ALA A 189 22.07 -2.22 2.43
N ILE A 190 21.86 -3.21 1.54
CA ILE A 190 20.55 -3.47 0.93
C ILE A 190 19.52 -3.88 2.00
N GLN A 191 19.91 -4.75 2.94
CA GLN A 191 19.03 -5.13 4.03
C GLN A 191 18.66 -3.94 4.94
N ALA A 192 19.61 -3.03 5.19
CA ALA A 192 19.37 -1.79 5.94
C ALA A 192 18.42 -0.85 5.17
N SER A 193 18.62 -0.71 3.86
CA SER A 193 17.75 0.08 2.97
C SER A 193 16.29 -0.35 3.05
N PHE A 194 16.01 -1.65 3.20
CA PHE A 194 14.64 -2.13 3.42
C PHE A 194 14.05 -1.63 4.74
N GLY A 195 14.85 -1.64 5.82
CA GLY A 195 14.44 -1.09 7.12
C GLY A 195 14.10 0.40 7.04
N ASP A 196 14.87 1.16 6.27
CA ASP A 196 14.60 2.58 5.99
C ASP A 196 13.33 2.75 5.15
N LEU A 197 13.17 1.96 4.07
CA LEU A 197 11.98 1.98 3.21
C LEU A 197 10.71 1.79 4.04
N ALA A 198 10.67 0.78 4.90
CA ALA A 198 9.51 0.48 5.74
C ALA A 198 9.13 1.65 6.67
N GLN A 199 10.12 2.41 7.15
CA GLN A 199 9.89 3.59 8.01
C GLN A 199 9.53 4.85 7.23
N LEU A 200 9.98 4.96 5.98
CA LEU A 200 9.86 6.17 5.16
C LEU A 200 8.71 6.10 4.15
N PHE A 201 8.09 4.93 3.95
CA PHE A 201 7.08 4.74 2.91
C PHE A 201 5.85 5.65 3.07
N ASP A 202 5.33 5.83 4.29
CA ASP A 202 4.24 6.80 4.54
C ASP A 202 4.64 8.23 4.14
N THR A 203 5.88 8.61 4.44
CA THR A 203 6.43 9.92 4.04
C THR A 203 6.49 10.05 2.53
N TYR A 204 6.99 9.03 1.81
CA TYR A 204 7.03 9.02 0.34
C TYR A 204 5.65 9.26 -0.27
N VAL A 205 4.64 8.51 0.20
CA VAL A 205 3.29 8.57 -0.35
C VAL A 205 2.64 9.91 -0.08
N ARG A 206 2.75 10.44 1.15
CA ARG A 206 2.17 11.74 1.50
C ARG A 206 2.87 12.92 0.84
N MET A 207 4.18 12.82 0.63
CA MET A 207 4.91 13.83 -0.16
C MET A 207 4.49 13.79 -1.62
N SER A 208 4.30 12.59 -2.18
CA SER A 208 3.78 12.43 -3.54
C SER A 208 2.39 13.05 -3.67
N TYR A 209 1.49 12.76 -2.71
CA TYR A 209 0.17 13.39 -2.62
C TYR A 209 0.24 14.92 -2.71
N ALA A 210 1.06 15.53 -1.85
CA ALA A 210 1.17 16.98 -1.74
C ALA A 210 1.80 17.63 -2.98
N ALA A 211 2.71 16.92 -3.66
CA ALA A 211 3.47 17.46 -4.79
C ALA A 211 2.78 17.28 -6.15
N ASN A 212 1.88 16.30 -6.29
CA ASN A 212 1.36 15.90 -7.60
C ASN A 212 -0.14 16.21 -7.74
N THR A 213 -0.50 16.96 -8.79
CA THR A 213 -1.89 17.04 -9.27
C THR A 213 -2.20 15.81 -10.12
N CYS A 214 -3.34 15.16 -9.90
CA CYS A 214 -3.78 14.06 -10.76
C CYS A 214 -4.04 14.58 -12.18
N GLY A 215 -3.36 14.04 -13.19
CA GLY A 215 -3.47 14.53 -14.57
C GLY A 215 -2.25 15.31 -15.09
N GLU A 216 -1.32 15.69 -14.22
CA GLU A 216 -0.20 16.58 -14.56
C GLU A 216 1.19 15.98 -14.24
N ASP A 217 2.24 16.68 -14.67
CA ASP A 217 3.64 16.26 -14.51
C ASP A 217 4.07 16.18 -13.03
N ARG A 218 4.92 15.19 -12.74
CA ARG A 218 5.16 14.62 -11.40
C ARG A 218 6.48 15.12 -10.82
N ASN A 219 6.46 15.65 -9.59
CA ASN A 219 7.66 16.15 -8.90
C ASN A 219 7.92 15.51 -7.52
N GLY A 220 7.05 14.58 -7.06
CA GLY A 220 7.13 14.00 -5.72
C GLY A 220 8.43 13.23 -5.40
N ASP A 221 8.98 12.50 -6.38
CA ASP A 221 10.14 11.62 -6.17
C ASP A 221 11.40 12.38 -5.75
N MET A 222 11.70 13.49 -6.44
CA MET A 222 12.88 14.31 -6.15
C MET A 222 12.77 15.01 -4.79
N ALA A 223 11.57 15.47 -4.43
CA ALA A 223 11.34 16.08 -3.13
C ALA A 223 11.55 15.08 -2.00
N PHE A 224 11.08 13.84 -2.17
CA PHE A 224 11.31 12.77 -1.21
C PHE A 224 12.80 12.44 -1.08
N ALA A 225 13.50 12.22 -2.20
CA ALA A 225 14.92 11.89 -2.20
C ALA A 225 15.75 12.95 -1.44
N GLU A 226 15.50 14.24 -1.68
CA GLU A 226 16.18 15.33 -0.97
C GLU A 226 15.85 15.35 0.53
N THR A 227 14.61 14.99 0.91
CA THR A 227 14.15 15.00 2.31
C THR A 227 14.74 13.87 3.14
N VAL A 228 15.01 12.72 2.52
CA VAL A 228 15.46 11.51 3.23
C VAL A 228 16.94 11.20 3.06
N LYS A 229 17.70 12.01 2.32
CA LYS A 229 19.12 11.77 2.01
C LYS A 229 20.04 11.56 3.23
N ASP A 230 19.70 12.14 4.38
CA ASP A 230 20.47 11.99 5.63
C ASP A 230 19.90 10.89 6.54
N ARG A 231 18.84 10.20 6.09
CA ARG A 231 18.12 9.15 6.84
C ARG A 231 18.32 7.75 6.26
N THR A 232 18.90 7.64 5.08
CA THR A 232 19.19 6.37 4.42
C THR A 232 20.46 6.50 3.58
N ASP A 233 21.26 5.44 3.52
CA ASP A 233 22.40 5.39 2.61
C ASP A 233 21.98 5.05 1.18
N ASN A 234 20.74 4.60 0.94
CA ASN A 234 20.27 4.35 -0.43
C ASN A 234 19.79 5.64 -1.09
N ALA A 235 20.65 6.25 -1.91
CA ALA A 235 20.33 7.47 -2.66
C ALA A 235 19.16 7.29 -3.66
N TRP A 236 18.78 6.05 -3.95
CA TRP A 236 17.75 5.68 -4.91
C TRP A 236 16.52 5.02 -4.27
N LEU A 237 16.34 5.15 -2.94
CA LEU A 237 15.22 4.57 -2.18
C LEU A 237 13.84 4.90 -2.78
N PHE A 238 13.70 6.05 -3.42
CA PHE A 238 12.47 6.47 -4.09
C PHE A 238 12.07 5.56 -5.25
N ILE A 239 13.02 4.89 -5.92
CA ILE A 239 12.73 3.91 -6.98
C ILE A 239 12.07 2.68 -6.38
N ASP A 240 12.57 2.17 -5.26
CA ASP A 240 11.95 1.05 -4.56
C ASP A 240 10.52 1.41 -4.12
N ALA A 241 10.35 2.59 -3.50
CA ALA A 241 9.02 3.09 -3.13
C ALA A 241 8.08 3.22 -4.33
N MET A 242 8.56 3.78 -5.45
CA MET A 242 7.80 3.89 -6.71
C MET A 242 7.35 2.51 -7.21
N MET A 243 8.24 1.50 -7.23
CA MET A 243 7.86 0.13 -7.64
C MET A 243 6.74 -0.45 -6.79
N LEU A 244 6.78 -0.24 -5.47
CA LEU A 244 5.72 -0.70 -4.57
C LEU A 244 4.38 -0.03 -4.89
N THR A 245 4.38 1.27 -5.18
CA THR A 245 3.13 1.97 -5.51
C THR A 245 2.56 1.61 -6.89
N LEU A 246 3.42 1.27 -7.85
CA LEU A 246 3.00 0.73 -9.15
C LEU A 246 2.36 -0.65 -8.95
N ALA A 247 3.03 -1.55 -8.23
CA ALA A 247 2.55 -2.91 -7.97
C ALA A 247 1.32 -2.96 -7.05
N ALA A 248 1.13 -1.97 -6.18
CA ALA A 248 -0.07 -1.82 -5.34
C ALA A 248 -1.32 -1.35 -6.12
N GLY A 249 -1.21 -1.10 -7.44
CA GLY A 249 -2.34 -0.63 -8.25
C GLY A 249 -2.78 0.80 -7.91
N TRP A 250 -1.86 1.63 -7.43
CA TRP A 250 -2.13 3.05 -7.15
C TRP A 250 -1.93 3.93 -8.39
N HIS A 251 -1.77 3.29 -9.54
CA HIS A 251 -1.74 3.88 -10.87
C HIS A 251 -2.82 3.24 -11.73
N GLU A 252 -3.58 4.06 -12.46
CA GLU A 252 -4.64 3.60 -13.35
C GLU A 252 -4.18 3.60 -14.81
N GLY A 253 -4.61 2.59 -15.58
CA GLY A 253 -4.33 2.49 -17.02
C GLY A 253 -2.88 2.12 -17.35
N MET A 254 -2.18 1.47 -16.42
CA MET A 254 -0.81 1.02 -16.58
C MET A 254 -0.69 -0.06 -17.68
N THR A 255 0.35 0.04 -18.50
CA THR A 255 0.71 -0.88 -19.60
C THR A 255 2.22 -1.13 -19.58
N ALA A 256 2.73 -2.01 -20.45
CA ALA A 256 4.17 -2.23 -20.59
C ALA A 256 4.96 -1.00 -21.08
N GLN A 257 4.30 -0.01 -21.67
CA GLN A 257 4.96 1.20 -22.19
C GLN A 257 4.56 2.48 -21.44
N ASP A 258 3.55 2.41 -20.57
CA ASP A 258 3.03 3.54 -19.82
C ASP A 258 2.82 3.15 -18.36
N LYS A 259 3.42 3.92 -17.43
CA LYS A 259 3.25 3.74 -15.98
C LYS A 259 1.81 4.02 -15.52
N GLY A 260 0.95 4.52 -16.39
CA GLY A 260 -0.42 4.91 -16.08
C GLY A 260 -0.44 6.18 -15.23
N MET A 261 -1.64 6.62 -14.87
CA MET A 261 -1.88 7.85 -14.13
C MET A 261 -1.93 7.56 -12.62
N PRO A 262 -1.19 8.30 -11.78
CA PRO A 262 -1.35 8.16 -10.34
C PRO A 262 -2.78 8.54 -9.95
N ARG A 263 -3.28 7.88 -8.91
CA ARG A 263 -4.52 8.23 -8.22
C ARG A 263 -4.21 8.56 -6.76
N PRO A 264 -5.14 9.16 -6.00
CA PRO A 264 -5.00 9.23 -4.54
C PRO A 264 -4.64 7.85 -3.96
N PRO A 265 -3.65 7.76 -3.03
CA PRO A 265 -2.99 8.87 -2.33
C PRO A 265 -1.73 9.44 -3.02
N LEU A 266 -1.41 9.09 -4.27
CA LEU A 266 -0.16 9.57 -4.91
C LEU A 266 -0.28 10.96 -5.55
N CYS A 267 -1.51 11.45 -5.69
CA CYS A 267 -1.84 12.75 -6.23
C CYS A 267 -3.14 13.26 -5.62
N HIS A 268 -3.37 14.57 -5.75
CA HIS A 268 -4.64 15.21 -5.41
C HIS A 268 -5.31 15.75 -6.68
N MET A 269 -6.65 15.73 -6.73
CA MET A 269 -7.38 16.41 -7.80
C MET A 269 -7.15 17.92 -7.68
N ALA A 270 -7.03 18.59 -8.84
CA ALA A 270 -6.94 20.04 -8.88
C ALA A 270 -8.17 20.67 -8.17
N PRO A 271 -7.98 21.78 -7.45
CA PRO A 271 -9.08 22.49 -6.80
C PRO A 271 -10.11 23.06 -7.79
#